data_AF-A0A8J7N8G0-F1
#
_entry.id   AF-A0A8J7N8G0-F1
#
_cell.length_a   1.000
_cell.length_b   1.000
_cell.length_c   1.000
_cell.angle_alpha   90.00
_cell.angle_beta   90.00
_cell.angle_gamma   90.00
#
_symmetry.space_group_name_H-M   'P 1'
#
loop_
_entity.id
_entity.type
_entity.pdbx_description
1 polymer ?
#
loop_
_entity_poly.entity_id
_entity_poly.type
_entity_poly.pdbx_seq_one_letter_code
_entity_poly.pdbx_strand_id
1 'polypeptide(L)' 'RLAVCLGEDMLTGTWREVATPPVPPIYQRFVEAARGDGPSDPDFARGAALQAVLDAAETDGLGGFD' A
#
# COMPACT_ATOMS: atom_id res chain seq x y z
N ARG A 1 0.16 -14.51 3.87
CA ARG A 1 -0.20 -15.44 2.77
C ARG A 1 -0.75 -14.57 1.65
N LEU A 2 -0.10 -14.52 0.50
CA LEU A 2 -0.60 -13.79 -0.68
C LEU A 2 -1.18 -14.81 -1.65
N ALA A 3 -2.44 -14.61 -2.04
CA ALA A 3 -3.04 -15.33 -3.14
C ALA A 3 -3.18 -14.35 -4.31
N VAL A 4 -2.86 -14.81 -5.51
CA VAL A 4 -2.98 -14.01 -6.72
C VAL A 4 -3.89 -14.72 -7.71
N CYS A 5 -4.60 -13.92 -8.49
CA CYS A 5 -5.45 -14.35 -9.60
C CYS A 5 -5.02 -13.51 -10.80
N LEU A 6 -4.13 -14.06 -11.63
CA LEU A 6 -3.43 -13.35 -12.70
C LEU A 6 -3.47 -14.14 -14.01
N GLY A 7 -3.37 -13.48 -15.15
CA GLY A 7 -3.37 -14.13 -16.45
C GLY A 7 -4.65 -14.95 -16.70
N GLU A 8 -4.51 -16.18 -17.20
CA GLU A 8 -5.63 -17.10 -17.48
C GLU A 8 -6.43 -17.48 -16.23
N ASP A 9 -5.80 -17.44 -15.05
CA ASP A 9 -6.50 -17.72 -13.80
C ASP A 9 -7.61 -16.68 -13.54
N MET A 10 -7.52 -15.46 -14.10
CA MET A 10 -8.58 -14.45 -14.04
C MET A 10 -9.87 -14.90 -14.74
N LEU A 11 -9.75 -15.70 -15.80
CA LEU A 11 -10.92 -16.19 -16.56
C LEU A 11 -11.69 -17.27 -15.80
N THR A 12 -11.00 -18.02 -14.94
CA THR A 12 -11.56 -19.14 -14.20
C THR A 12 -11.79 -18.82 -12.71
N GLY A 13 -11.35 -17.65 -12.25
CA GLY A 13 -11.39 -17.26 -10.84
C GLY A 13 -10.48 -18.10 -9.96
N THR A 14 -9.40 -18.66 -10.53
CA THR A 14 -8.48 -19.54 -9.80
C THR A 14 -7.51 -18.71 -8.97
N TRP A 15 -7.44 -18.98 -7.66
CA TRP A 15 -6.50 -18.31 -6.77
C TRP A 15 -5.35 -19.22 -6.42
N ARG A 16 -4.13 -18.75 -6.68
CA ARG A 16 -2.91 -19.48 -6.37
C ARG A 16 -2.12 -18.75 -5.31
N GLU A 17 -1.57 -19.52 -4.38
CA GLU A 17 -0.63 -18.97 -3.41
C GLU A 17 0.69 -18.59 -4.06
N VAL A 18 1.25 -17.48 -3.59
CA VAL A 18 2.58 -17.03 -3.96
C VAL A 18 3.41 -16.87 -2.70
N ALA A 19 4.62 -17.43 -2.72
CA ALA A 19 5.60 -17.21 -1.67
C ALA A 19 6.05 -15.74 -1.70
N THR A 20 5.91 -15.06 -0.57
CA THR A 20 6.36 -13.67 -0.43
C THR A 20 7.55 -13.62 0.51
N PRO A 21 8.61 -12.85 0.18
CA PRO A 21 9.69 -12.61 1.12
C PRO A 21 9.14 -11.89 2.38
N PRO A 22 9.81 -12.06 3.53
CA PRO A 22 9.45 -11.30 4.73
C PRO A 22 9.63 -9.81 4.47
N VAL A 23 8.63 -9.02 4.82
CA VAL A 23 8.69 -7.57 4.76
C VAL A 23 8.97 -7.04 6.17
N PRO A 24 9.98 -6.18 6.36
CA PRO A 24 10.26 -5.62 7.68
C PRO A 24 9.06 -4.81 8.16
N PRO A 25 8.71 -4.91 9.45
CA PRO A 25 7.61 -4.13 10.02
C PRO A 25 7.94 -2.63 9.97
N ILE A 26 6.89 -1.81 9.93
CA ILE A 26 7.05 -0.37 9.72
C ILE A 26 7.92 0.31 10.80
N TYR A 27 7.82 -0.11 12.06
CA TYR A 27 8.65 0.45 13.13
C TYR A 27 10.15 0.20 12.91
N GLN A 28 10.51 -0.93 12.30
CA GLN A 28 11.91 -1.27 12.04
C GLN A 28 12.50 -0.31 11.01
N ARG A 29 11.76 -0.01 9.94
CA ARG A 29 12.15 0.98 8.93
C ARG A 29 12.38 2.37 9.54
N PHE A 30 11.52 2.76 10.49
CA PHE A 30 11.71 4.01 11.23
C PHE A 30 12.96 4.01 12.11
N VAL A 31 13.25 2.90 12.80
CA VAL A 31 14.46 2.76 13.62
C VAL A 31 15.72 2.84 12.76
N GLU A 32 15.75 2.19 11.60
CA GLU A 32 16.85 2.21 10.63
C GLU A 32 17.08 3.63 10.09
N ALA A 33 16.01 4.30 9.64
CA ALA A 33 16.08 5.68 9.16
C ALA A 33 16.62 6.64 10.25
N ALA A 34 16.15 6.48 11.50
CA ALA A 34 16.63 7.27 12.64
C ALA A 34 18.11 7.01 12.99
N ARG A 35 18.63 5.83 12.67
CA ARG A 35 20.03 5.43 12.91
C ARG A 35 20.99 5.87 11.80
N GLY A 36 20.50 6.47 10.73
CA GLY A 36 21.33 7.03 9.66
C GLY A 36 21.35 6.20 8.37
N ASP A 37 20.50 5.19 8.23
CA ASP A 37 20.36 4.43 6.97
C ASP A 37 19.65 5.24 5.86
N GLY A 38 19.32 6.51 6.13
CA GLY A 38 18.69 7.43 5.21
C GLY A 38 17.16 7.29 5.16
N PRO A 39 16.46 8.21 4.48
CA PRO A 39 15.02 8.13 4.31
C PRO A 39 14.64 6.86 3.54
N SER A 40 13.65 6.12 4.05
CA SER A 40 13.09 4.94 3.39
C SER A 40 11.86 5.30 2.57
N ASP A 41 11.69 4.69 1.40
CA ASP A 41 10.44 4.78 0.67
C ASP A 41 9.36 3.80 1.20
N PRO A 42 8.08 4.22 1.25
CA PRO A 42 7.59 5.58 1.03
C PRO A 42 7.92 6.52 2.20
N ASP A 43 8.19 7.79 1.90
CA ASP A 43 8.50 8.83 2.88
C ASP A 43 7.28 9.68 3.27
N PHE A 44 7.49 10.70 4.12
CA PHE A 44 6.42 11.62 4.53
C PHE A 44 5.83 12.43 3.38
N ALA A 45 6.64 12.81 2.37
CA ALA A 45 6.15 13.54 1.21
C ALA A 45 5.20 12.65 0.39
N ARG A 46 5.54 11.38 0.21
CA ARG A 46 4.65 10.38 -0.40
C ARG A 46 3.39 10.18 0.44
N GLY A 47 3.50 10.17 1.77
CA GLY A 47 2.36 10.12 2.67
C GLY A 47 1.41 11.31 2.49
N ALA A 48 1.94 12.54 2.43
CA ALA A 48 1.15 13.75 2.20
C ALA A 48 0.45 13.74 0.84
N ALA A 49 1.14 13.30 -0.22
CA ALA A 49 0.55 13.16 -1.54
C ALA A 49 -0.59 12.13 -1.56
N LEU A 50 -0.45 11.00 -0.84
CA LEU A 50 -1.52 10.02 -0.68
C LEU A 50 -2.70 10.60 0.11
N GLN A 51 -2.43 11.33 1.18
CA GLN A 51 -3.46 11.95 2.01
C GLN A 51 -4.33 12.91 1.20
N ALA A 52 -3.74 13.74 0.33
CA ALA A 52 -4.49 14.66 -0.52
C ALA A 52 -5.50 13.93 -1.44
N VAL A 53 -5.15 12.74 -1.95
CA VAL A 53 -6.06 11.93 -2.76
C VAL A 53 -7.19 11.34 -1.92
N LEU A 54 -6.87 10.88 -0.69
CA LEU A 54 -7.86 10.35 0.24
C LEU A 54 -8.85 11.44 0.69
N ASP A 55 -8.36 12.64 1.01
CA ASP A 55 -9.19 13.78 1.41
C ASP A 55 -10.16 14.20 0.28
N ALA A 56 -9.68 14.17 -0.97
CA ALA A 56 -10.52 14.45 -2.13
C ALA A 56 -11.62 13.40 -2.32
N ALA A 57 -11.29 12.11 -2.16
CA ALA A 57 -12.26 11.02 -2.26
C ALA A 57 -13.29 11.04 -1.13
N GLU A 58 -12.88 11.37 0.10
CA GLU A 58 -13.78 11.56 1.24
C GLU A 58 -14.75 12.72 0.98
N THR A 59 -14.24 13.84 0.46
CA THR A 59 -15.05 15.01 0.13
C THR A 59 -16.08 14.70 -0.97
N ASP A 60 -15.68 13.97 -2.02
CA ASP A 60 -16.57 13.54 -3.11
C ASP A 60 -17.63 12.53 -2.65
N GLY A 61 -17.25 11.58 -1.77
CA GLY A 61 -18.17 10.61 -1.17
C GLY A 61 -19.23 11.22 -0.25
N LEU A 62 -19.02 12.45 0.24
CA LEU A 62 -20.01 13.24 0.98
C LEU A 62 -20.89 14.13 0.08
N GLY A 63 -20.63 14.18 -1.23
CA GLY A 63 -21.25 15.09 -2.20
C GLY A 63 -22.22 14.45 -3.20
N GLY A 64 -22.70 13.23 -2.96
CA GLY A 64 -23.41 12.45 -3.98
C GLY A 64 -24.65 11.69 -3.50
N PHE A 65 -25.62 12.36 -2.86
CA PHE A 65 -27.05 12.03 -2.93
C PHE A 65 -27.86 13.29 -2.54
N ASP A 66 -28.11 14.17 -3.51
CA ASP A 66 -29.27 15.08 -3.56
C ASP A 66 -29.75 15.15 -5.01
#